data_AF-A0A6P8AX06-F1
#
_entry.id   AF-A0A6P8AX06-F1
#
_cell.length_a   1.000
_cell.length_b   1.000
_cell.length_c   1.000
_cell.angle_alpha   90.00
_cell.angle_beta   90.00
_cell.angle_gamma   90.00
#
_symmetry.space_group_name_H-M   'P 1'
#
loop_
_entity.id
_entity.type
_entity.pdbx_description
1 polymer ?
#
loop_
_entity_poly.entity_id
_entity_poly.type
_entity_poly.pdbx_seq_one_letter_code
_entity_poly.pdbx_strand_id
1 'polypeptide(L)'
;MRFSTITSLFLAITGAHAASSFMSYCEADAHTYDFWNFTLKAQCYDDFLHQRNPVNATLDIVNCYFALDGVLGCGAGGISGCSCENGSNGAGEMECYCPNNAGTLVKNVVNLNECIGYSGGNLTC
;
A
#
# COMPACT_ATOMS: atom_id res chain seq x y z
N MET A 1 -29.50 24.65 -33.63
CA MET A 1 -28.95 24.34 -32.29
C MET A 1 -28.31 22.97 -32.40
N ARG A 2 -26.97 22.88 -32.51
CA ARG A 2 -26.26 21.59 -32.64
C ARG A 2 -25.40 21.40 -31.40
N PHE A 3 -25.53 20.20 -30.86
CA PHE A 3 -25.00 19.68 -29.61
C PHE A 3 -23.47 19.57 -29.65
N SER A 4 -22.82 19.95 -28.55
CA SER A 4 -21.52 19.40 -28.16
C SER A 4 -21.54 19.14 -26.65
N THR A 5 -22.08 17.99 -26.29
CA THR A 5 -21.82 17.35 -25.00
C THR A 5 -20.38 16.86 -25.01
N ILE A 6 -19.51 17.52 -24.25
CA ILE A 6 -18.16 17.06 -23.97
C ILE A 6 -18.29 15.98 -22.90
N THR A 7 -18.18 14.72 -23.30
CA THR A 7 -18.16 13.57 -22.40
C THR A 7 -16.81 13.54 -21.68
N SER A 8 -16.81 13.92 -20.40
CA SER A 8 -15.66 13.75 -19.51
C SER A 8 -15.38 12.26 -19.33
N LEU A 9 -14.26 11.79 -19.87
CA LEU A 9 -13.76 10.44 -19.66
C LEU A 9 -13.12 10.39 -18.27
N PHE A 10 -13.87 10.02 -17.24
CA PHE A 10 -13.29 9.63 -15.97
C PHE A 10 -12.60 8.27 -16.18
N LEU A 11 -11.27 8.30 -16.35
CA LEU A 11 -10.45 7.12 -16.13
C LEU A 11 -10.55 6.78 -14.64
N ALA A 12 -11.54 5.96 -14.30
CA ALA A 12 -11.56 5.27 -13.03
C ALA A 12 -10.31 4.39 -13.00
N ILE A 13 -9.28 4.88 -12.29
CA ILE A 13 -8.13 4.08 -11.91
C ILE A 13 -8.74 2.89 -11.15
N THR A 14 -8.69 1.72 -11.76
CA THR A 14 -8.98 0.47 -11.07
C THR A 14 -7.91 0.35 -10.00
N GLY A 15 -8.22 0.79 -8.78
CA GLY A 15 -7.45 0.42 -7.61
C GLY A 15 -7.40 -1.10 -7.61
N ALA A 16 -6.20 -1.66 -7.70
CA ALA A 16 -6.03 -3.08 -7.49
C ALA A 16 -6.54 -3.36 -6.07
N HIS A 17 -7.67 -4.05 -5.98
CA HIS A 17 -8.16 -4.56 -4.71
C HIS A 17 -7.15 -5.63 -4.30
N ALA A 18 -6.42 -5.43 -3.21
CA ALA A 18 -5.65 -6.50 -2.61
C ALA A 18 -6.62 -7.63 -2.24
N ALA A 19 -6.74 -8.63 -3.11
CA ALA A 19 -7.75 -9.69 -3.00
C ALA A 19 -7.48 -10.67 -1.84
N SER A 20 -6.34 -10.50 -1.16
CA SER A 20 -5.91 -11.25 0.01
C SER A 20 -5.18 -10.31 0.95
N SER A 21 -5.72 -10.05 2.14
CA SER A 21 -4.98 -9.31 3.18
C SER A 21 -3.63 -10.00 3.41
N PHE A 22 -2.51 -9.32 3.14
CA PHE A 22 -1.19 -9.95 3.30
C PHE A 22 -0.95 -10.43 4.74
N MET A 23 -1.54 -9.75 5.74
CA MET A 23 -1.47 -10.17 7.14
C MET A 23 -2.16 -11.50 7.45
N SER A 24 -3.00 -12.04 6.56
CA SER A 24 -3.51 -13.41 6.70
C SER A 24 -2.43 -14.47 6.48
N TYR A 25 -1.34 -14.09 5.80
CA TYR A 25 -0.25 -14.98 5.40
C TYR A 25 1.08 -14.59 6.00
N CYS A 26 1.19 -13.38 6.53
CA CYS A 26 2.43 -12.83 7.04
C CYS A 26 2.37 -12.57 8.54
N GLU A 27 3.45 -12.91 9.23
CA GLU A 27 3.67 -12.53 10.61
C GLU A 27 3.99 -11.05 10.68
N ALA A 28 3.30 -10.40 11.61
CA ALA A 28 3.34 -8.97 11.84
C ALA A 28 3.91 -8.68 13.24
N ASP A 29 5.01 -9.35 13.58
CA ASP A 29 5.73 -9.14 14.84
C ASP A 29 6.91 -8.20 14.62
N ALA A 30 7.35 -7.49 15.67
CA ALA A 30 8.45 -6.53 15.62
C ALA A 30 9.79 -7.11 15.10
N HIS A 31 9.96 -8.44 15.13
CA HIS A 31 11.15 -9.10 14.58
C HIS A 31 11.03 -9.54 13.12
N THR A 32 9.81 -9.64 12.60
CA THR A 32 9.52 -10.19 11.26
C THR A 32 8.94 -9.16 10.31
N TYR A 33 8.45 -8.05 10.84
CA TYR A 33 7.93 -6.90 10.12
C TYR A 33 8.87 -5.71 10.27
N ASP A 34 9.27 -5.13 9.15
CA ASP A 34 10.07 -3.90 9.13
C ASP A 34 9.58 -2.97 8.01
N PHE A 35 9.47 -1.69 8.33
CA PHE A 35 9.11 -0.65 7.37
C PHE A 35 10.19 0.42 7.36
N TRP A 36 10.94 0.49 6.27
CA TRP A 36 12.03 1.44 6.12
C TRP A 36 12.05 1.99 4.69
N ASN A 37 12.08 3.30 4.54
CA ASN A 37 12.23 3.95 3.23
C ASN A 37 11.26 3.39 2.16
N PHE A 38 9.97 3.27 2.50
CA PHE A 38 8.91 2.67 1.67
C PHE A 38 9.08 1.19 1.31
N THR A 39 10.05 0.51 1.92
CA THR A 39 10.22 -0.92 1.77
C THR A 39 9.53 -1.61 2.93
N LEU A 40 8.47 -2.36 2.61
CA LEU A 40 7.82 -3.27 3.51
C LEU A 40 8.55 -4.61 3.46
N LYS A 41 9.00 -5.09 4.62
CA LYS A 41 9.53 -6.43 4.80
C LYS A 41 8.61 -7.17 5.76
N ALA A 42 8.20 -8.38 5.39
CA ALA A 42 7.39 -9.25 6.24
C ALA A 42 7.83 -10.70 6.07
N GLN A 43 7.56 -11.52 7.09
CA GLN A 43 7.78 -12.95 7.01
C GLN A 43 6.45 -13.66 6.73
N CYS A 44 6.35 -14.36 5.60
CA CYS A 44 5.08 -14.92 5.11
C CYS A 44 5.13 -16.42 4.90
N TYR A 45 3.97 -17.07 4.97
CA TYR A 45 3.78 -18.49 4.81
C TYR A 45 3.11 -18.80 3.48
N ASP A 46 3.66 -19.76 2.73
CA ASP A 46 3.07 -20.22 1.48
C ASP A 46 1.87 -21.15 1.76
N ASP A 47 0.69 -20.78 1.25
CA ASP A 47 -0.57 -21.51 1.41
C ASP A 47 -0.50 -22.98 0.97
N PHE A 48 0.36 -23.33 0.01
CA PHE A 48 0.26 -24.64 -0.63
C PHE A 48 0.67 -25.80 0.26
N LEU A 49 1.40 -25.56 1.36
CA LEU A 49 1.99 -26.66 2.12
C LEU A 49 1.69 -26.68 3.61
N HIS A 50 1.12 -25.63 4.22
CA HIS A 50 1.09 -25.53 5.70
C HIS A 50 2.47 -25.87 6.33
N GLN A 51 3.55 -25.74 5.56
CA GLN A 51 4.90 -26.06 5.99
C GLN A 51 5.45 -24.79 6.61
N ARG A 52 5.88 -24.91 7.87
CA ARG A 52 6.39 -23.87 8.76
C ARG A 52 7.73 -23.27 8.30
N ASN A 53 7.98 -23.17 7.00
CA ASN A 53 9.16 -22.51 6.49
C ASN A 53 8.74 -21.10 6.07
N PRO A 54 8.87 -20.13 6.97
CA PRO A 54 8.60 -18.75 6.61
C PRO A 54 9.52 -18.30 5.46
N VAL A 55 8.95 -17.52 4.55
CA VAL A 55 9.67 -16.85 3.47
C VAL A 55 9.72 -15.37 3.80
N ASN A 56 10.91 -14.76 3.74
CA ASN A 56 11.02 -13.32 3.88
C ASN A 56 10.57 -12.67 2.57
N ALA A 57 9.43 -12.01 2.60
CA ALA A 57 8.91 -11.24 1.49
C ALA A 57 9.28 -9.76 1.67
N THR A 58 9.57 -9.09 0.57
CA THR A 58 9.93 -7.66 0.57
C THR A 58 9.24 -6.99 -0.60
N LEU A 59 8.71 -5.80 -0.35
CA LEU A 59 7.96 -5.03 -1.33
C LEU A 59 8.29 -3.55 -1.17
N ASP A 60 8.72 -2.94 -2.27
CA ASP A 60 8.75 -1.48 -2.38
C ASP A 60 7.33 -1.00 -2.66
N ILE A 61 6.74 -0.28 -1.70
CA ILE A 61 5.36 0.19 -1.77
C ILE A 61 5.24 1.57 -2.42
N VAL A 62 6.32 2.19 -2.90
CA VAL A 62 6.29 3.54 -3.49
C VAL A 62 5.24 3.61 -4.60
N ASN A 63 5.12 2.56 -5.41
CA ASN A 63 4.20 2.50 -6.55
C ASN A 63 2.86 1.81 -6.25
N CYS A 64 2.63 1.41 -5.01
CA CYS A 64 1.39 0.75 -4.59
C CYS A 64 0.31 1.73 -4.14
N TYR A 65 0.74 2.97 -3.93
CA TYR A 65 -0.09 4.07 -3.52
C TYR A 65 0.07 5.25 -4.47
N PHE A 66 -0.97 6.08 -4.49
CA PHE A 66 -0.92 7.41 -5.07
C PHE A 66 -1.20 8.45 -3.99
N ALA A 67 -0.66 9.66 -4.17
CA ALA A 67 -0.99 10.81 -3.35
C ALA A 67 -1.59 11.92 -4.23
N LEU A 68 -2.81 12.37 -3.90
CA LEU A 68 -3.51 13.46 -4.59
C LEU A 68 -3.95 14.51 -3.56
N ASP A 69 -3.43 15.73 -3.70
CA ASP A 69 -3.70 16.85 -2.79
C ASP A 69 -3.47 16.49 -1.31
N GLY A 70 -2.41 15.72 -1.03
CA GLY A 70 -2.06 15.25 0.30
C GLY A 70 -2.87 14.04 0.80
N VAL A 71 -3.82 13.52 0.02
CA VAL A 71 -4.62 12.32 0.36
C VAL A 71 -4.03 11.08 -0.30
N LEU A 72 -3.86 10.01 0.46
CA LEU A 72 -3.38 8.71 -0.02
C LEU A 72 -4.51 7.78 -0.44
N GLY A 73 -4.24 6.95 -1.45
CA GLY A 73 -5.12 5.85 -1.86
C GLY A 73 -4.36 4.70 -2.53
N CYS A 74 -5.01 3.53 -2.63
CA CYS A 74 -4.45 2.35 -3.29
C CYS A 74 -4.38 2.53 -4.81
N GLY A 75 -3.23 2.24 -5.40
CA GLY A 75 -3.06 2.20 -6.84
C GLY A 75 -1.75 2.82 -7.30
N ALA A 76 -1.44 2.63 -8.58
CA ALA A 76 -0.22 3.18 -9.16
C ALA A 76 -0.26 4.70 -9.24
N GLY A 77 0.62 5.38 -8.49
CA GLY A 77 0.80 6.83 -8.62
C GLY A 77 2.10 7.36 -8.04
N GLY A 78 2.75 6.63 -7.14
CA GLY A 78 4.01 7.06 -6.54
C GLY A 78 3.78 7.90 -5.29
N ILE A 79 4.41 7.52 -4.19
CA ILE A 79 4.36 8.28 -2.91
C ILE A 79 5.74 8.75 -2.46
N SER A 80 6.73 8.76 -3.36
CA SER A 80 8.11 9.17 -3.06
C SER A 80 8.25 10.63 -2.60
N GLY A 81 7.23 11.46 -2.83
CA GLY A 81 7.16 12.84 -2.33
C GLY A 81 6.56 12.97 -0.93
N CYS A 82 6.08 11.87 -0.35
CA CYS A 82 5.59 11.82 1.02
C CYS A 82 6.70 11.38 1.98
N SER A 83 6.47 11.52 3.27
CA SER A 83 7.29 10.88 4.32
C SER A 83 6.43 9.84 5.02
N CYS A 84 6.80 8.57 4.94
CA CYS A 84 6.02 7.49 5.55
C CYS A 84 6.83 6.75 6.61
N GLU A 85 6.13 6.32 7.65
CA GLU A 85 6.65 5.56 8.78
C GLU A 85 5.65 4.50 9.24
N ASN A 86 6.10 3.61 10.12
CA ASN A 86 5.25 2.56 10.65
C ASN A 86 4.12 3.18 11.50
N GLY A 87 2.92 2.64 11.39
CA GLY A 87 1.76 3.17 12.10
C GLY A 87 1.87 3.04 13.61
N SER A 88 1.25 3.97 14.33
CA SER A 88 1.24 3.98 15.80
C SER A 88 0.54 2.74 16.39
N ASN A 89 -0.36 2.11 15.63
CA ASN A 89 -1.09 0.92 16.05
C ASN A 89 -0.34 -0.40 15.77
N GLY A 90 0.88 -0.33 15.23
CA GLY A 90 1.73 -1.48 14.97
C GLY A 90 1.73 -1.92 13.51
N ALA A 91 2.18 -3.15 13.27
CA ALA A 91 2.35 -3.70 11.94
C ALA A 91 1.02 -3.75 11.16
N GLY A 92 1.08 -3.54 9.84
CA GLY A 92 -0.10 -3.49 8.98
C GLY A 92 -0.75 -2.12 8.89
N GLU A 93 -0.29 -1.13 9.65
CA GLU A 93 -0.65 0.27 9.49
C GLU A 93 0.58 1.08 9.08
N MET A 94 0.37 2.06 8.21
CA MET A 94 1.39 3.03 7.83
C MET A 94 0.85 4.44 8.03
N GLU A 95 1.68 5.29 8.63
CA GLU A 95 1.43 6.71 8.72
C GLU A 95 2.25 7.44 7.65
N CYS A 96 1.61 8.31 6.89
CA CYS A 96 2.27 9.06 5.84
C CYS A 96 1.90 10.54 5.90
N TYR A 97 2.91 11.38 5.68
CA TYR A 97 2.81 12.83 5.60
C TYR A 97 3.05 13.23 4.14
N CYS A 98 1.98 13.57 3.43
CA CYS A 98 2.04 13.98 2.03
C CYS A 98 1.75 15.48 1.90
N PRO A 99 2.51 16.23 1.10
CA PRO A 99 2.20 17.63 0.84
C PRO A 99 0.93 17.75 0.00
N ASN A 100 0.03 18.66 0.40
CA ASN A 100 -1.10 19.07 -0.43
C ASN A 100 -0.66 20.16 -1.45
N ASN A 101 -1.60 20.65 -2.27
CA ASN A 101 -1.32 21.67 -3.27
C ASN A 101 -0.86 23.02 -2.68
N ALA A 102 -1.07 23.24 -1.38
CA ALA A 102 -0.56 24.41 -0.66
C ALA A 102 0.83 24.19 -0.04
N GLY A 103 1.42 23.00 -0.20
CA GLY A 103 2.70 22.61 0.41
C GLY A 103 2.59 22.22 1.89
N THR A 104 1.39 22.14 2.44
CA THR A 104 1.15 21.70 3.82
C THR A 104 1.17 20.18 3.89
N LEU A 105 1.90 19.62 4.86
CA LEU A 105 1.91 18.18 5.11
C LEU A 105 0.58 17.73 5.75
N VAL A 106 -0.08 16.79 5.09
CA VAL A 106 -1.31 16.15 5.55
C VAL A 106 -0.97 14.74 6.05
N LYS A 107 -1.35 14.45 7.30
CA LYS A 107 -1.21 13.10 7.88
C LYS A 107 -2.30 12.19 7.34
N ASN A 108 -1.89 11.03 6.86
CA ASN A 108 -2.74 9.93 6.43
C ASN A 108 -2.36 8.70 7.23
N VAL A 109 -3.37 7.96 7.69
CA VAL A 109 -3.19 6.64 8.28
C VAL A 109 -3.84 5.66 7.32
N VAL A 110 -3.06 4.72 6.80
CA VAL A 110 -3.52 3.73 5.82
C VAL A 110 -3.29 2.33 6.34
N ASN A 111 -4.28 1.49 6.16
CA ASN A 111 -4.17 0.06 6.44
C ASN A 111 -3.50 -0.61 5.24
N LEU A 112 -2.31 -1.17 5.45
CA LEU A 112 -1.54 -1.81 4.39
C LEU A 112 -2.31 -2.99 3.77
N ASN A 113 -3.19 -3.67 4.51
CA ASN A 113 -3.98 -4.77 3.97
C ASN A 113 -4.99 -4.36 2.89
N GLU A 114 -5.33 -3.07 2.80
CA GLU A 114 -6.27 -2.59 1.79
C GLU A 114 -5.63 -2.55 0.39
N CYS A 115 -4.32 -2.33 0.32
CA CYS A 115 -3.60 -2.16 -0.95
C CYS A 115 -2.51 -3.22 -1.18
N ILE A 116 -2.08 -3.93 -0.14
CA ILE A 116 -1.01 -4.93 -0.20
C ILE A 116 -1.60 -6.33 -0.10
N GLY A 117 -1.40 -7.11 -1.15
CA GLY A 117 -1.76 -8.51 -1.26
C GLY A 117 -0.60 -9.47 -1.02
N TYR A 118 -0.92 -10.75 -0.86
CA TYR A 118 0.07 -11.84 -0.87
C TYR A 118 -0.28 -12.89 -1.93
N SER A 119 0.72 -13.31 -2.71
CA SER A 119 0.58 -14.33 -3.75
C SER A 119 1.86 -15.15 -3.89
N GLY A 120 1.77 -16.46 -3.64
CA GLY A 120 2.82 -17.44 -3.93
C GLY A 120 4.20 -17.07 -3.40
N GLY A 121 4.31 -16.79 -2.09
CA GLY A 121 5.60 -16.40 -1.48
C GLY A 121 5.92 -14.91 -1.52
N ASN A 122 5.19 -14.10 -2.28
CA ASN A 122 5.54 -12.70 -2.54
C ASN A 122 4.44 -11.73 -2.10
N LEU A 123 4.88 -10.56 -1.62
CA LEU A 123 4.01 -9.41 -1.40
C LEU A 123 3.74 -8.70 -2.73
N THR A 124 2.51 -8.22 -2.91
CA THR A 124 2.02 -7.64 -4.16
C THR A 124 1.15 -6.43 -3.89
N CYS A 125 0.96 -5.65 -4.93
CA CYS A 125 -0.06 -4.63 -5.09
C CYS A 125 -0.85 -5.05 -6.34
#